data_AF-A0A7Y4WYG1-F1
#
_entry.id   AF-A0A7Y4WYG1-F1
#
_cell.length_a   1.000
_cell.length_b   1.000
_cell.length_c   1.000
_cell.angle_alpha   90.00
_cell.angle_beta   90.00
_cell.angle_gamma   90.00
#
_symmetry.space_group_name_H-M   'P 1'
#
loop_
_entity.id
_entity.type
_entity.pdbx_description
1 polymer ?
#
loop_
_entity_poly.entity_id
_entity_poly.type
_entity_poly.pdbx_seq_one_letter_code
_entity_poly.pdbx_strand_id
1 'polypeptide(L)'
;SHYSHGNKQNHDPLRTRKLLLHKKEIEKLEKETTIKGMTLVVTSIYWKNGRIKFEIGVAKGKKLYDKRETEMRKTIDRETRQQLKEKLR
;
A
#
# COMPACT_ATOMS: atom_id res chain seq x y z
N SER A 1 1.80 -6.58 -14.31
CA SER A 1 1.88 -6.72 -15.78
C SER A 1 2.72 -7.94 -16.11
N HIS A 2 2.42 -8.61 -17.21
CA HIS A 2 3.30 -9.66 -17.73
C HIS A 2 4.64 -9.05 -18.14
N TYR A 3 5.73 -9.80 -18.02
CA TYR A 3 7.02 -9.36 -18.52
C TYR A 3 6.95 -9.25 -20.05
N SER A 4 7.14 -8.03 -20.57
CA SER A 4 6.93 -7.71 -21.99
C SER A 4 7.89 -8.44 -22.93
N HIS A 5 9.09 -8.78 -22.45
CA HIS A 5 10.12 -9.48 -23.22
C HIS A 5 10.14 -11.00 -22.91
N GLY A 6 9.00 -11.56 -22.50
CA GLY A 6 8.86 -13.00 -22.24
C GLY A 6 8.29 -13.78 -23.42
N ASN A 7 8.37 -15.11 -23.33
CA ASN A 7 7.77 -16.02 -24.31
C ASN A 7 6.33 -16.43 -23.90
N LYS A 8 5.70 -17.35 -24.64
CA LYS A 8 4.36 -17.88 -24.34
C LYS A 8 4.23 -18.54 -22.95
N GLN A 9 5.35 -18.90 -22.31
CA GLN A 9 5.42 -19.53 -20.99
C GLN A 9 5.87 -18.54 -19.90
N ASN A 10 5.27 -17.34 -19.90
CA ASN A 10 5.54 -16.33 -18.88
C ASN A 10 5.06 -16.74 -17.48
N HIS A 11 5.70 -16.23 -16.44
CA HIS A 11 5.21 -16.40 -15.06
C HIS A 11 3.86 -15.73 -14.86
N ASP A 12 2.97 -16.39 -14.12
CA ASP A 12 1.71 -15.79 -13.67
C ASP A 12 1.98 -14.53 -12.83
N PRO A 13 1.52 -13.33 -13.26
CA PRO A 13 1.71 -12.08 -12.53
C PRO A 13 0.98 -12.04 -11.19
N LEU A 14 -0.15 -12.75 -11.07
CA LEU A 14 -1.00 -12.76 -9.88
C LEU A 14 -0.66 -13.90 -8.91
N ARG A 15 0.40 -14.66 -9.19
CA ARG A 15 0.85 -15.74 -8.31
C ARG A 15 1.12 -15.25 -6.90
N THR A 16 0.71 -16.04 -5.91
CA THR A 16 1.03 -15.78 -4.51
C THR A 16 2.53 -15.95 -4.28
N ARG A 17 3.15 -14.96 -3.63
CA ARG A 17 4.58 -14.98 -3.26
C ARG A 17 4.69 -15.02 -1.74
N LYS A 18 5.48 -15.96 -1.22
CA LYS A 18 5.76 -16.03 0.21
C LYS A 18 6.67 -14.86 0.61
N LEU A 19 6.30 -14.15 1.67
CA LEU A 19 7.15 -13.13 2.29
C LEU A 19 8.10 -13.80 3.29
N LEU A 20 9.33 -13.29 3.35
CA LEU A 20 10.34 -13.77 4.29
C LEU A 20 10.36 -12.83 5.49
N LEU A 21 9.93 -13.35 6.65
CA LEU A 21 9.81 -12.64 7.93
C LEU A 21 10.44 -13.49 9.02
N HIS A 22 10.84 -12.87 10.14
CA HIS A 22 11.26 -13.60 11.31
C HIS A 22 10.04 -14.23 12.03
N LYS A 23 10.25 -15.36 12.71
CA LYS A 23 9.17 -16.07 13.42
C LYS A 23 8.36 -15.18 14.38
N LYS A 24 9.05 -14.34 15.17
CA LYS A 24 8.41 -13.40 16.11
C LYS A 24 7.54 -12.36 15.39
N GLU A 25 7.90 -11.95 14.19
CA GLU A 25 7.14 -10.99 13.39
C GLU A 25 5.88 -11.63 12.83
N ILE A 26 5.96 -12.89 12.38
CA ILE A 26 4.81 -13.66 11.90
C ILE A 26 3.77 -13.80 13.02
N GLU A 27 4.19 -14.25 14.21
CA GLU A 27 3.29 -14.40 15.36
C GLU A 27 2.63 -13.07 15.76
N LYS A 28 3.35 -11.95 15.65
CA LYS A 28 2.80 -10.62 15.91
C LYS A 28 1.73 -10.25 14.88
N LEU A 29 2.02 -10.42 13.60
CA LEU A 29 1.11 -10.07 12.50
C LEU A 29 -0.13 -10.97 12.48
N GLU A 30 0.00 -12.25 12.85
CA GLU A 30 -1.14 -13.17 13.00
C GLU A 30 -2.10 -12.71 14.09
N LYS A 31 -1.57 -12.31 15.26
CA LYS A 31 -2.38 -11.74 16.35
C LYS A 31 -3.10 -10.48 15.92
N GLU A 32 -2.41 -9.57 15.24
CA GLU A 32 -3.00 -8.30 14.77
C GLU A 32 -4.05 -8.51 13.66
N THR A 33 -3.83 -9.46 12.75
CA THR A 33 -4.76 -9.75 11.64
C THR A 33 -6.00 -10.52 12.10
N THR A 34 -5.90 -11.27 13.20
CA THR A 34 -7.04 -11.98 13.79
C THR A 34 -8.11 -11.01 14.33
N ILE A 35 -7.72 -9.79 14.69
CA ILE A 35 -8.65 -8.76 15.15
C ILE A 35 -9.58 -8.34 14.01
N LYS A 36 -10.90 -8.46 14.23
CA LYS A 36 -11.92 -8.15 13.22
C LYS A 36 -11.75 -6.74 12.65
N GLY A 37 -11.59 -6.65 11.33
CA GLY A 37 -11.49 -5.40 10.59
C GLY A 37 -10.07 -4.84 10.43
N MET A 38 -9.05 -5.56 10.91
CA MET A 38 -7.65 -5.31 10.60
C MET A 38 -7.24 -6.07 9.34
N THR A 39 -6.41 -5.45 8.50
CA THR A 39 -5.94 -6.05 7.25
C THR A 39 -4.49 -5.69 7.02
N LEU A 40 -3.71 -6.66 6.56
CA LEU A 40 -2.31 -6.48 6.21
C LEU A 40 -2.20 -5.91 4.80
N VAL A 41 -1.47 -4.80 4.67
CA VAL A 41 -1.28 -4.08 3.40
C VAL A 41 0.20 -3.76 3.19
N VAL A 42 0.60 -3.68 1.93
CA VAL A 42 1.94 -3.19 1.56
C VAL A 42 1.91 -1.67 1.53
N THR A 43 2.84 -1.04 2.24
CA THR A 43 2.99 0.42 2.29
C THR A 43 4.03 0.92 1.29
N SER A 44 5.14 0.20 1.16
CA SER A 44 6.20 0.56 0.23
C SER A 44 6.90 -0.66 -0.36
N ILE A 45 7.47 -0.47 -1.54
CA ILE A 45 8.29 -1.47 -2.24
C ILE A 45 9.61 -0.79 -2.56
N TYR A 46 10.71 -1.36 -2.10
CA TYR A 46 12.02 -0.73 -2.25
C TYR A 46 13.12 -1.76 -2.53
N TRP A 47 14.20 -1.28 -3.13
CA TRP A 47 15.38 -2.09 -3.41
C TRP A 47 16.34 -2.02 -2.23
N LYS A 48 16.84 -3.17 -1.78
CA LYS A 48 17.90 -3.27 -0.77
C LYS A 48 18.79 -4.46 -1.08
N ASN A 49 20.09 -4.21 -1.28
CA ASN A 49 21.11 -5.23 -1.52
C ASN A 49 20.74 -6.19 -2.67
N GLY A 50 20.28 -5.64 -3.81
CA GLY A 50 19.89 -6.42 -4.98
C GLY A 50 18.59 -7.23 -4.82
N ARG A 51 17.86 -7.05 -3.72
CA ARG A 51 16.56 -7.68 -3.48
C ARG A 51 15.46 -6.63 -3.35
N ILE A 52 14.27 -6.99 -3.81
CA ILE A 52 13.06 -6.21 -3.57
C ILE A 52 12.56 -6.54 -2.17
N LYS A 53 12.35 -5.51 -1.36
CA LYS A 53 11.75 -5.60 -0.04
C LYS A 53 10.38 -4.92 -0.06
N PHE A 54 9.48 -5.52 0.70
CA PHE A 54 8.14 -5.01 0.94
C PHE A 54 8.09 -4.51 2.37
N GLU A 55 7.68 -3.26 2.54
CA GLU A 55 7.24 -2.75 3.84
C GLU A 55 5.75 -3.04 3.97
N ILE A 56 5.37 -3.69 5.07
CA ILE A 56 4.00 -4.10 5.36
C ILE A 56 3.53 -3.45 6.65
N GLY A 57 2.24 -3.12 6.70
CA GLY A 57 1.58 -2.57 7.86
C GLY A 57 0.20 -3.16 8.03
N VAL A 58 -0.29 -3.17 9.27
CA VAL A 58 -1.67 -3.55 9.58
C VAL A 58 -2.50 -2.28 9.66
N ALA A 59 -3.57 -2.23 8.87
CA ALA A 59 -4.45 -1.08 8.80
C ALA A 59 -5.92 -1.50 8.97
N LYS A 60 -6.72 -0.57 9.48
CA LYS A 60 -8.18 -0.70 9.50
C LYS A 60 -8.76 0.07 8.33
N GLY A 61 -9.63 -0.58 7.55
CA GLY A 61 -10.36 0.09 6.48
C GLY A 61 -11.20 1.25 7.02
N LYS A 62 -11.09 2.44 6.41
CA LYS A 62 -11.98 3.57 6.70
C LYS A 62 -13.41 3.25 6.27
N LYS A 63 -14.39 3.65 7.07
CA LYS A 63 -15.81 3.51 6.72
C LYS A 63 -16.17 4.49 5.60
N LEU A 64 -17.24 4.18 4.84
CA LEU A 64 -17.65 4.95 3.66
C LEU A 64 -17.95 6.43 3.96
N TYR A 65 -18.53 6.72 5.12
CA TYR A 65 -18.79 8.11 5.54
C TYR A 65 -17.49 8.89 5.77
N ASP A 66 -16.51 8.29 6.44
CA ASP A 66 -15.19 8.90 6.69
C ASP A 66 -14.41 9.17 5.38
N LYS A 67 -14.66 8.38 4.33
CA LYS A 67 -14.03 8.58 3.01
C LYS A 67 -14.49 9.87 2.35
N ARG A 68 -15.79 10.18 2.39
CA ARG A 68 -16.33 11.41 1.76
C ARG A 68 -15.72 12.67 2.35
N GLU A 69 -15.66 12.74 3.67
CA GLU A 69 -15.06 13.88 4.36
C GLU A 69 -13.56 14.00 4.09
N THR A 70 -12.83 12.86 4.09
CA THR A 70 -11.39 12.86 3.78
C THR A 70 -11.13 13.35 2.36
N GLU A 71 -11.91 12.89 1.37
CA GLU A 71 -11.72 13.29 -0.03
C GLU A 71 -12.09 14.76 -0.26
N MET A 72 -13.17 15.26 0.38
CA MET A 72 -13.51 16.68 0.35
C MET A 72 -12.37 17.54 0.91
N ARG A 73 -11.84 17.21 2.09
CA ARG A 73 -10.71 17.93 2.69
C ARG A 73 -9.47 17.93 1.79
N LYS A 74 -9.13 16.78 1.18
CA LYS A 74 -8.00 16.69 0.23
C LYS A 74 -8.19 17.58 -1.00
N THR A 75 -9.40 17.66 -1.53
CA THR A 75 -9.72 18.51 -2.67
C THR A 75 -9.57 19.98 -2.31
N ILE A 76 -10.15 20.41 -1.17
CA ILE A 76 -10.03 21.78 -0.65
C ILE A 76 -8.56 22.17 -0.42
N ASP A 77 -7.77 21.30 0.22
CA ASP A 77 -6.34 21.55 0.45
C ASP A 77 -5.57 21.70 -0.86
N ARG A 78 -5.90 20.89 -1.87
CA ARG A 78 -5.26 20.94 -3.18
C ARG A 78 -5.59 22.24 -3.92
N GLU A 79 -6.86 22.63 -3.94
CA GLU A 79 -7.32 23.88 -4.56
C GLU A 79 -6.72 25.10 -3.86
N THR A 80 -6.73 25.12 -2.53
CA THR A 80 -6.13 26.19 -1.72
C THR A 80 -4.62 26.34 -2.02
N ARG A 81 -3.89 25.22 -2.10
CA ARG A 81 -2.46 25.22 -2.47
C ARG A 81 -2.22 25.73 -3.89
N GLN A 82 -3.09 25.39 -4.84
CA GLN A 82 -3.01 25.89 -6.21
C GLN A 82 -3.24 27.41 -6.27
N GLN A 83 -4.29 27.91 -5.62
CA GLN A 83 -4.60 29.34 -5.57
C GLN A 83 -3.50 30.16 -4.88
N LEU A 84 -2.92 29.66 -3.78
CA LEU A 84 -1.78 30.30 -3.13
C LEU A 84 -0.57 30.38 -4.07
N LYS A 85 -0.28 29.31 -4.82
CA LYS A 85 0.82 29.28 -5.78
C LYS A 85 0.59 30.23 -6.96
N GLU A 86 -0.64 30.38 -7.42
CA GLU A 86 -1.02 31.30 -8.49
C GLU A 86 -0.90 32.76 -8.06
N LYS A 87 -1.32 33.09 -6.82
CA LYS A 87 -1.16 34.45 -6.24
C LYS A 87 0.29 34.86 -5.96
N LEU A 88 1.19 33.89 -5.73
CA LEU A 88 2.61 34.12 -5.50
C LEU A 88 3.41 34.31 -6.81
N ARG A 89 2.77 34.13 -7.96
CA ARG A 89 3.37 34.24 -9.29
C ARG A 89 3.02 35.58 -9.93
#